data_AF-A0A4Z0RDA4-F1
#
_entry.id   AF-A0A4Z0RDA4-F1
#
_cell.length_a   1.000
_cell.length_b   1.000
_cell.length_c   1.000
_cell.angle_alpha   90.00
_cell.angle_beta   90.00
_cell.angle_gamma   90.00
#
_symmetry.space_group_name_H-M   'P 1'
#
loop_
_entity.id
_entity.type
_entity.pdbx_description
1 polymer ?
#
loop_
_entity_poly.entity_id
_entity_poly.type
_entity_poly.pdbx_seq_one_letter_code
_entity_poly.pdbx_strand_id
1 'polypeptide(L)'
;MRINNNISALNTFHALAINEAAIGKSLRRLSSGLRINQAADDAAGLAISEKMRGQIRGLGQATRNVQDAISLIQTAEGAAGSIHDMLQRGRELAVQAANGTLTDQDRGQLQDELGQILTNINTTANNSEYNTKKLLNQSSNGMSQFPGISQAALDQMTSRLPGWLNDGMQAINTQMGIAYPVGNRQMNVEYYYDGVATTAASMGTYDGGVTLTLRVNTAQVFDGSGNLRSEGILDTLLAHEMVHAFQFTEMPFSNFIKKLI
;
A
#
# COMPACT_ATOMS: atom_id res chain seq x y z
N MET A 1 -7.45 -30.66 -82.21
CA MET A 1 -7.98 -29.59 -81.35
C MET A 1 -9.49 -29.77 -81.20
N ARG A 2 -10.02 -29.78 -79.98
CA ARG A 2 -11.47 -29.82 -79.71
C ARG A 2 -11.96 -28.42 -79.33
N ILE A 3 -13.05 -27.97 -79.94
CA ILE A 3 -13.58 -26.59 -79.84
C ILE A 3 -14.46 -26.37 -78.59
N ASN A 4 -14.87 -27.44 -77.91
CA ASN A 4 -15.84 -27.36 -76.80
C ASN A 4 -15.27 -26.83 -75.47
N ASN A 5 -13.95 -26.89 -75.25
CA ASN A 5 -13.31 -26.35 -74.04
C ASN A 5 -12.15 -25.44 -74.43
N ASN A 6 -12.30 -24.14 -74.16
CA ASN A 6 -11.25 -23.16 -74.42
C ASN A 6 -10.29 -23.08 -73.23
N ILE A 7 -9.34 -24.00 -73.20
CA ILE A 7 -8.35 -24.12 -72.10
C ILE A 7 -7.48 -22.85 -71.98
N SER A 8 -7.15 -22.21 -73.10
CA SER A 8 -6.40 -20.95 -73.10
C SER A 8 -7.18 -19.83 -72.40
N ALA A 9 -8.48 -19.69 -72.68
CA ALA A 9 -9.34 -18.72 -72.01
C ALA A 9 -9.53 -19.01 -70.51
N LEU A 10 -9.63 -20.29 -70.12
CA LEU A 10 -9.71 -20.69 -68.70
C LEU A 10 -8.42 -20.33 -67.94
N ASN A 11 -7.26 -20.56 -68.55
CA ASN A 11 -5.98 -20.18 -67.94
C ASN A 11 -5.83 -18.66 -67.80
N THR A 12 -6.26 -17.88 -68.81
CA THR A 12 -6.24 -16.41 -68.71
C THR A 12 -7.23 -15.90 -67.66
N PHE A 13 -8.40 -16.53 -67.52
CA PHE A 13 -9.38 -16.18 -66.48
C PHE A 13 -8.84 -16.47 -65.08
N HIS A 14 -8.18 -17.61 -64.87
CA HIS A 14 -7.52 -17.93 -63.60
C HIS A 14 -6.41 -16.92 -63.25
N ALA A 15 -5.57 -16.54 -64.23
CA ALA A 15 -4.55 -15.52 -64.03
C ALA A 15 -5.15 -14.12 -63.71
N LEU A 16 -6.25 -13.76 -64.37
CA LEU A 16 -6.99 -12.52 -64.08
C LEU A 16 -7.55 -12.52 -62.65
N ALA A 17 -8.17 -13.62 -62.21
CA ALA A 17 -8.73 -13.75 -60.87
C ALA A 17 -7.66 -13.60 -59.76
N ILE A 18 -6.47 -14.17 -59.98
CA ILE A 18 -5.32 -13.98 -59.07
C ILE A 18 -4.88 -12.51 -59.02
N ASN A 19 -4.84 -11.85 -60.18
CA ASN A 19 -4.44 -10.44 -60.27
C ASN A 19 -5.46 -9.51 -59.58
N GLU A 20 -6.75 -9.76 -59.78
CA GLU A 20 -7.83 -9.01 -59.14
C GLU A 20 -7.77 -9.13 -57.61
N ALA A 21 -7.50 -10.34 -57.09
CA ALA A 21 -7.29 -10.56 -55.66
C ALA A 21 -6.05 -9.80 -55.12
N ALA A 22 -4.96 -9.76 -55.89
CA ALA A 22 -3.75 -9.02 -55.53
C ALA A 22 -3.98 -7.49 -55.53
N ILE A 23 -4.70 -6.95 -56.53
CA ILE A 23 -5.10 -5.55 -56.59
C ILE A 23 -5.99 -5.21 -55.39
N GLY A 24 -6.98 -6.04 -55.08
CA GLY A 24 -7.85 -5.84 -53.92
C GLY A 24 -7.09 -5.80 -52.59
N LYS A 25 -6.02 -6.58 -52.44
CA LYS A 25 -5.13 -6.53 -51.26
C LYS A 25 -4.30 -5.22 -51.22
N SER A 26 -3.74 -4.79 -52.35
CA SER A 26 -3.01 -3.54 -52.46
C SER A 26 -3.89 -2.32 -52.18
N LEU A 27 -5.12 -2.31 -52.70
CA LEU A 27 -6.10 -1.26 -52.44
C LEU A 27 -6.46 -1.18 -50.96
N ARG A 28 -6.65 -2.31 -50.27
CA ARG A 28 -6.90 -2.34 -48.83
C ARG A 28 -5.72 -1.82 -48.01
N ARG A 29 -4.49 -2.14 -48.40
CA ARG A 29 -3.27 -1.57 -47.79
C ARG A 29 -3.16 -0.07 -48.01
N LEU A 30 -3.49 0.41 -49.21
CA LEU A 30 -3.51 1.84 -49.51
C LEU A 30 -4.57 2.58 -48.69
N SER A 31 -5.79 2.04 -48.62
CA SER A 31 -6.91 2.66 -47.89
C SER A 31 -6.71 2.67 -46.37
N SER A 32 -6.06 1.66 -45.81
CA SER A 32 -5.77 1.57 -44.36
C SER A 32 -4.48 2.28 -43.94
N GLY A 33 -3.55 2.47 -44.88
CA GLY A 33 -2.17 2.88 -44.58
C GLY A 33 -1.35 1.83 -43.83
N LEU A 34 -1.89 0.63 -43.60
CA LEU A 34 -1.22 -0.45 -42.87
C LEU A 34 -0.68 -1.49 -43.84
N ARG A 35 0.58 -1.91 -43.61
CA ARG A 35 1.21 -2.98 -44.39
C ARG A 35 0.58 -4.35 -44.12
N ILE A 36 0.15 -4.60 -42.88
CA ILE A 36 -0.49 -5.86 -42.44
C ILE A 36 -1.91 -5.50 -41.98
N ASN A 37 -2.92 -5.94 -42.72
CA ASN A 37 -4.33 -5.66 -42.43
C ASN A 37 -5.11 -6.86 -41.90
N GLN A 38 -4.63 -8.08 -42.19
CA GLN A 38 -5.30 -9.31 -41.81
C GLN A 38 -4.27 -10.30 -41.26
N ALA A 39 -4.69 -11.15 -40.32
CA ALA A 39 -3.85 -12.21 -39.77
C ALA A 39 -3.36 -13.20 -40.84
N ALA A 40 -4.10 -13.33 -41.95
CA ALA A 40 -3.71 -14.16 -43.10
C ALA A 40 -2.50 -13.62 -43.87
N ASP A 41 -2.16 -12.33 -43.74
CA ASP A 41 -1.03 -11.73 -44.45
C ASP A 41 0.30 -11.93 -43.70
N ASP A 42 0.27 -11.82 -42.38
CA ASP A 42 1.40 -12.04 -41.46
C ASP A 42 0.87 -12.11 -40.01
N ALA A 43 0.61 -13.31 -39.51
CA ALA A 43 0.04 -13.52 -38.19
C ALA A 43 1.00 -13.08 -37.07
N ALA A 44 2.31 -13.32 -37.23
CA ALA A 44 3.32 -12.97 -36.25
C ALA A 44 3.54 -11.45 -36.20
N GLY A 45 3.65 -10.80 -37.37
CA GLY A 45 3.75 -9.34 -37.47
C GLY A 45 2.52 -8.62 -36.95
N LEU A 46 1.32 -9.14 -37.21
CA LEU A 46 0.08 -8.59 -36.65
C LEU A 46 0.07 -8.72 -35.12
N ALA A 47 0.41 -9.89 -34.56
CA ALA A 47 0.45 -10.11 -33.11
C ALA A 47 1.45 -9.18 -32.39
N ILE A 48 2.65 -8.99 -32.96
CA ILE A 48 3.63 -8.03 -32.41
C ILE A 48 3.09 -6.60 -32.50
N SER A 49 2.48 -6.23 -33.63
CA SER A 49 1.93 -4.88 -33.80
C SER A 49 0.78 -4.59 -32.81
N GLU A 50 -0.09 -5.56 -32.53
CA GLU A 50 -1.15 -5.41 -31.53
C GLU A 50 -0.60 -5.38 -30.10
N LYS A 51 0.44 -6.17 -29.80
CA LYS A 51 1.17 -6.06 -28.52
C LYS A 51 1.74 -4.65 -28.35
N MET A 52 2.38 -4.10 -29.37
CA MET A 52 2.91 -2.72 -29.32
C MET A 52 1.79 -1.70 -29.21
N ARG A 53 0.66 -1.84 -29.93
CA ARG A 53 -0.51 -0.97 -29.76
C ARG A 53 -1.07 -1.03 -28.34
N GLY A 54 -1.12 -2.22 -27.75
CA GLY A 54 -1.51 -2.43 -26.35
C GLY A 54 -0.57 -1.71 -25.38
N GLN A 55 0.75 -1.86 -25.59
CA GLN A 55 1.77 -1.14 -24.81
C GLN A 55 1.65 0.38 -24.98
N ILE A 56 1.46 0.89 -26.19
CA ILE A 56 1.26 2.33 -26.44
C ILE A 56 0.03 2.86 -25.71
N ARG A 57 -1.09 2.13 -25.75
CA ARG A 57 -2.30 2.50 -24.98
C ARG A 57 -2.05 2.49 -23.48
N GLY A 58 -1.34 1.47 -22.98
CA GLY A 58 -0.94 1.35 -21.58
C GLY A 58 -0.03 2.50 -21.14
N LEU A 59 0.98 2.83 -21.93
CA LEU A 59 1.90 3.95 -21.70
C LEU A 59 1.15 5.28 -21.75
N GLY A 60 0.22 5.47 -22.69
CA GLY A 60 -0.60 6.68 -22.75
C GLY A 60 -1.45 6.89 -21.49
N GLN A 61 -1.97 5.81 -20.90
CA GLN A 61 -2.64 5.89 -19.60
C GLN A 61 -1.65 6.15 -18.46
N ALA A 62 -0.49 5.50 -18.46
CA ALA A 62 0.55 5.73 -17.47
C ALA A 62 1.02 7.18 -17.46
N THR A 63 1.20 7.80 -18.62
CA THR A 63 1.54 9.23 -18.74
C THR A 63 0.48 10.13 -18.10
N ARG A 64 -0.81 9.85 -18.32
CA ARG A 64 -1.90 10.60 -17.67
C ARG A 64 -1.85 10.42 -16.15
N ASN A 65 -1.68 9.19 -15.67
CA ASN A 65 -1.57 8.92 -14.23
C ASN A 65 -0.36 9.63 -13.60
N VAL A 66 0.77 9.74 -14.33
CA VAL A 66 1.94 10.50 -13.88
C VAL A 66 1.65 11.99 -13.83
N GLN A 67 0.90 12.54 -14.79
CA GLN A 67 0.47 13.95 -14.75
C GLN A 67 -0.40 14.23 -13.52
N ASP A 68 -1.36 13.35 -13.23
CA ASP A 68 -2.20 13.47 -12.02
C ASP A 68 -1.35 13.39 -10.74
N ALA A 69 -0.35 12.50 -10.71
CA ALA A 69 0.60 12.39 -9.60
C ALA A 69 1.45 13.66 -9.43
N ILE A 70 1.89 14.29 -10.52
CA ILE A 70 2.60 15.57 -10.48
C ILE A 70 1.70 16.66 -9.88
N SER A 71 0.45 16.76 -10.34
CA SER A 71 -0.50 17.74 -9.78
C SER A 71 -0.80 17.51 -8.30
N LEU A 72 -0.88 16.24 -7.87
CA LEU A 72 -1.01 15.89 -6.46
C LEU A 72 0.21 16.36 -5.65
N ILE A 73 1.42 16.07 -6.12
CA ILE A 73 2.67 16.46 -5.45
C ILE A 73 2.79 17.98 -5.37
N GLN A 74 2.49 18.71 -6.44
CA GLN A 74 2.53 20.18 -6.45
C GLN A 74 1.53 20.78 -5.46
N THR A 75 0.35 20.18 -5.31
CA THR A 75 -0.63 20.61 -4.32
C THR A 75 -0.11 20.37 -2.90
N ALA A 76 0.51 19.20 -2.66
CA ALA A 76 1.14 18.87 -1.38
C ALA A 76 2.33 19.80 -1.07
N GLU A 77 3.15 20.12 -2.07
CA GLU A 77 4.30 21.02 -1.94
C GLU A 77 3.86 22.45 -1.61
N GLY A 78 2.83 22.98 -2.28
CA GLY A 78 2.29 24.30 -1.95
C GLY A 78 1.73 24.39 -0.52
N ALA A 79 1.06 23.33 -0.07
CA ALA A 79 0.58 23.22 1.31
C ALA A 79 1.74 23.14 2.32
N ALA A 80 2.76 22.32 2.03
CA ALA A 80 3.96 22.20 2.87
C ALA A 80 4.77 23.51 2.92
N GLY A 81 4.87 24.24 1.81
CA GLY A 81 5.49 25.57 1.76
C GLY A 81 4.77 26.56 2.67
N SER A 82 3.43 26.57 2.64
CA SER A 82 2.64 27.42 3.56
C SER A 82 2.87 27.07 5.02
N ILE A 83 3.00 25.78 5.36
CA ILE A 83 3.34 25.32 6.71
C ILE A 83 4.77 25.76 7.08
N HIS A 84 5.72 25.68 6.16
CA HIS A 84 7.09 26.12 6.37
C HIS A 84 7.17 27.60 6.74
N ASP A 85 6.48 28.46 6.00
CA ASP A 85 6.45 29.91 6.25
C ASP A 85 5.81 30.23 7.63
N MET A 86 4.72 29.53 7.97
CA MET A 86 4.07 29.64 9.28
C MET A 86 5.00 29.22 10.43
N LEU A 87 5.76 28.12 10.26
CA LEU A 87 6.74 27.67 11.24
C LEU A 87 7.92 28.64 11.37
N GLN A 88 8.34 29.28 10.28
CA GLN A 88 9.35 30.33 10.35
C GLN A 88 8.85 31.52 11.16
N ARG A 89 7.63 31.99 10.91
CA ARG A 89 7.00 33.04 11.73
C ARG A 89 6.88 32.63 13.20
N GLY A 90 6.50 31.38 13.48
CA GLY A 90 6.48 30.86 14.84
C GLY A 90 7.84 30.91 15.54
N ARG A 91 8.93 30.62 14.81
CA ARG A 91 10.30 30.78 15.34
C ARG A 91 10.65 32.24 15.62
N GLU A 92 10.26 33.17 14.74
CA GLU A 92 10.47 34.61 14.95
C GLU A 92 9.79 35.08 16.25
N LEU A 93 8.54 34.67 16.47
CA LEU A 93 7.80 34.99 17.69
C LEU A 93 8.45 34.37 18.94
N ALA A 94 8.95 33.14 18.84
CA ALA A 94 9.65 32.49 19.96
C ALA A 94 10.94 33.23 20.36
N VAL A 95 11.72 33.69 19.38
CA VAL A 95 12.92 34.52 19.62
C VAL A 95 12.53 35.88 20.19
N GLN A 96 11.44 36.49 19.71
CA GLN A 96 10.93 37.75 20.25
C GLN A 96 10.45 37.61 21.70
N ALA A 97 9.78 36.51 22.05
CA ALA A 97 9.32 36.22 23.40
C ALA A 97 10.46 35.95 24.39
N ALA A 98 11.61 35.47 23.89
CA ALA A 98 12.82 35.25 24.67
C ALA A 98 13.56 36.54 25.06
N ASN A 99 13.14 37.70 24.56
CA ASN A 99 13.72 38.98 24.95
C ASN A 99 13.32 39.35 26.40
N GLY A 100 14.32 39.55 27.26
CA GLY A 100 14.14 39.87 28.67
C GLY A 100 13.49 41.24 28.95
N THR A 101 13.39 42.13 27.97
CA THR A 101 12.75 43.44 28.13
C THR A 101 11.24 43.43 27.97
N LEU A 102 10.65 42.31 27.50
CA LEU A 102 9.20 42.19 27.33
C LEU A 102 8.50 42.02 28.67
N THR A 103 7.31 42.61 28.80
CA THR A 103 6.42 42.35 29.94
C THR A 103 5.72 41.00 29.80
N ASP A 104 5.16 40.49 30.89
CA ASP A 104 4.41 39.22 30.85
C ASP A 104 3.10 39.33 30.05
N GLN A 105 2.52 40.54 29.98
CA GLN A 105 1.36 40.81 29.13
C GLN A 105 1.73 40.71 27.64
N ASP A 106 2.89 41.25 27.25
CA ASP A 106 3.37 41.17 25.87
C ASP A 106 3.70 39.72 25.48
N ARG A 107 4.31 38.96 26.40
CA ARG A 107 4.53 37.51 26.21
C ARG A 107 3.22 36.75 26.04
N GLY A 108 2.16 37.14 26.75
CA GLY A 108 0.82 36.60 26.56
C GLY A 108 0.27 36.81 25.15
N GLN A 109 0.40 38.03 24.60
CA GLN A 109 -0.05 38.31 23.23
C GLN A 109 0.74 37.54 22.16
N LEU A 110 2.05 37.40 22.33
CA LEU A 110 2.88 36.59 21.43
C LEU A 110 2.50 35.09 21.49
N GLN A 111 2.14 34.59 22.67
CA GLN A 111 1.65 33.22 22.85
C GLN A 111 0.30 33.00 22.15
N ASP A 112 -0.59 33.99 22.18
CA ASP A 112 -1.87 33.93 21.46
C ASP A 112 -1.65 33.88 19.94
N GLU A 113 -0.74 34.70 19.40
CA GLU A 113 -0.35 34.66 17.98
C GLU A 113 0.27 33.31 17.60
N LEU A 114 1.15 32.77 18.44
CA LEU A 114 1.73 31.42 18.25
C LEU A 114 0.63 30.34 18.24
N GLY A 115 -0.36 30.43 19.12
CA GLY A 115 -1.51 29.53 19.16
C GLY A 115 -2.36 29.57 17.89
N GLN A 116 -2.56 30.76 17.32
CA GLN A 116 -3.23 30.92 16.03
C GLN A 116 -2.43 30.30 14.88
N ILE A 117 -1.11 30.49 14.86
CA ILE A 117 -0.23 29.88 13.85
C ILE A 117 -0.32 28.35 13.93
N LEU A 118 -0.26 27.76 15.13
CA LEU A 118 -0.40 26.31 15.31
C LEU A 118 -1.78 25.80 14.85
N THR A 119 -2.84 26.55 15.13
CA THR A 119 -4.20 26.23 14.66
C THR A 119 -4.30 26.27 13.14
N ASN A 120 -3.68 27.28 12.51
CA ASN A 120 -3.63 27.41 11.06
C ASN A 120 -2.81 26.29 10.42
N ILE A 121 -1.66 25.91 10.99
CA ILE A 121 -0.88 24.75 10.53
C ILE A 121 -1.73 23.48 10.55
N ASN A 122 -2.43 23.20 11.65
CA ASN A 122 -3.32 22.04 11.75
C ASN A 122 -4.44 22.11 10.71
N THR A 123 -5.02 23.29 10.50
CA THR A 123 -6.08 23.49 9.50
C THR A 123 -5.57 23.24 8.09
N THR A 124 -4.40 23.77 7.71
CA THR A 124 -3.77 23.50 6.41
C THR A 124 -3.48 22.01 6.26
N ALA A 125 -2.88 21.36 7.27
CA ALA A 125 -2.60 19.93 7.22
C ALA A 125 -3.87 19.07 7.03
N ASN A 126 -4.97 19.46 7.68
CA ASN A 126 -6.25 18.74 7.64
C ASN A 126 -7.08 19.02 6.37
N ASN A 127 -6.97 20.23 5.82
CA ASN A 127 -7.80 20.68 4.72
C ASN A 127 -7.12 20.57 3.35
N SER A 128 -5.80 20.43 3.28
CA SER A 128 -5.10 20.19 2.01
C SER A 128 -5.48 18.84 1.42
N GLU A 129 -6.18 18.90 0.28
CA GLU A 129 -6.70 17.74 -0.42
C GLU A 129 -6.53 17.85 -1.93
N TYR A 130 -6.36 16.70 -2.59
CA TYR A 130 -6.38 16.57 -4.03
C TYR A 130 -7.41 15.52 -4.41
N ASN A 131 -8.40 15.89 -5.23
CA ASN A 131 -9.49 14.99 -5.63
C ASN A 131 -10.11 14.25 -4.42
N THR A 132 -10.50 15.01 -3.37
CA THR A 132 -11.06 14.50 -2.09
C THR A 132 -10.11 13.66 -1.21
N LYS A 133 -8.86 13.45 -1.63
CA LYS A 133 -7.85 12.74 -0.83
C LYS A 133 -7.05 13.73 0.00
N LYS A 134 -7.05 13.56 1.33
CA LYS A 134 -6.19 14.32 2.25
C LYS A 134 -4.72 14.00 1.98
N LEU A 135 -3.88 15.03 1.98
CA LEU A 135 -2.46 14.91 1.60
C LEU A 135 -1.51 14.88 2.81
N LEU A 136 -1.81 15.66 3.85
CA LEU A 136 -0.86 15.93 4.96
C LEU A 136 -1.33 15.38 6.31
N ASN A 137 -2.63 15.43 6.60
CA ASN A 137 -3.24 14.66 7.67
C ASN A 137 -3.86 13.38 7.11
N GLN A 138 -3.01 12.49 6.62
CA GLN A 138 -3.34 11.08 6.70
C GLN A 138 -2.80 10.63 8.03
N SER A 139 -3.63 10.66 9.08
CA SER A 139 -3.38 9.82 10.26
C SER A 139 -2.91 8.48 9.71
N SER A 140 -1.70 8.12 10.05
CA SER A 140 -1.05 6.87 9.67
C SER A 140 -1.74 5.69 10.35
N ASN A 141 -3.06 5.55 10.14
CA ASN A 141 -3.63 4.27 9.82
C ASN A 141 -3.11 3.91 8.42
N GLY A 142 -1.84 3.50 8.38
CA GLY A 142 -1.16 2.90 7.22
C GLY A 142 -1.78 1.56 6.81
N MET A 143 -3.11 1.48 6.86
CA MET A 143 -3.95 0.31 6.63
C MET A 143 -5.07 0.60 5.63
N SER A 144 -5.32 1.88 5.27
CA SER A 144 -6.33 2.25 4.27
C SER A 144 -5.84 2.15 2.81
N GLN A 145 -4.59 1.73 2.59
CA GLN A 145 -4.01 1.53 1.26
C GLN A 145 -3.65 0.07 0.96
N PHE A 146 -4.28 -0.89 1.65
CA PHE A 146 -4.22 -2.29 1.24
C PHE A 146 -5.53 -2.68 0.55
N PRO A 147 -5.50 -3.09 -0.73
CA PRO A 147 -6.67 -3.65 -1.39
C PRO A 147 -7.14 -4.90 -0.63
N GLY A 148 -8.39 -4.91 -0.15
CA GLY A 148 -9.05 -6.12 0.35
C GLY A 148 -9.35 -6.20 1.84
N ILE A 149 -9.03 -5.20 2.67
CA ILE A 149 -9.38 -5.21 4.10
C ILE A 149 -10.40 -4.10 4.37
N SER A 150 -11.61 -4.48 4.80
CA SER A 150 -12.66 -3.52 5.17
C SER A 150 -12.38 -2.93 6.56
N GLN A 151 -12.71 -1.66 6.77
CA GLN A 151 -12.62 -1.01 8.09
C GLN A 151 -13.38 -1.81 9.17
N ALA A 152 -14.49 -2.45 8.80
CA ALA A 152 -15.26 -3.32 9.69
C ALA A 152 -14.50 -4.59 10.14
N ALA A 153 -13.66 -5.17 9.28
CA ALA A 153 -12.81 -6.30 9.65
C ALA A 153 -11.72 -5.89 10.65
N LEU A 154 -11.21 -4.66 10.53
CA LEU A 154 -10.27 -4.07 11.49
C LEU A 154 -10.92 -3.81 12.86
N ASP A 155 -12.14 -3.30 12.86
CA ASP A 155 -12.90 -3.05 14.10
C ASP A 155 -13.25 -4.37 14.82
N GLN A 156 -13.52 -5.44 14.06
CA GLN A 156 -13.72 -6.79 14.60
C GLN A 156 -12.43 -7.39 15.22
N MET A 157 -11.27 -7.19 14.61
CA MET A 157 -10.01 -7.65 15.20
C MET A 157 -9.63 -6.84 16.45
N THR A 158 -9.77 -5.51 16.40
CA THR A 158 -9.42 -4.63 17.51
C THR A 158 -10.29 -4.91 18.75
N SER A 159 -11.54 -5.32 18.55
CA SER A 159 -12.46 -5.70 19.63
C SER A 159 -12.24 -7.13 20.17
N ARG A 160 -11.70 -8.06 19.36
CA ARG A 160 -11.41 -9.44 19.80
C ARG A 160 -10.04 -9.61 20.46
N LEU A 161 -9.07 -8.76 20.09
CA LEU A 161 -7.70 -8.77 20.64
C LEU A 161 -7.62 -8.76 22.18
N PRO A 162 -8.38 -7.92 22.91
CA PRO A 162 -8.37 -7.95 24.38
C PRO A 162 -8.90 -9.28 24.95
N GLY A 163 -9.84 -9.94 24.26
CA GLY A 163 -10.37 -11.25 24.64
C GLY A 163 -9.32 -12.34 24.46
N TRP A 164 -8.72 -12.41 23.26
CA TRP A 164 -7.64 -13.36 22.97
C TRP A 164 -6.45 -13.21 23.90
N LEU A 165 -6.10 -11.97 24.26
CA LEU A 165 -5.03 -11.71 25.22
C LEU A 165 -5.38 -12.25 26.61
N ASN A 166 -6.60 -12.00 27.10
CA ASN A 166 -7.05 -12.50 28.39
C ASN A 166 -7.16 -14.03 28.43
N ASP A 167 -7.64 -14.66 27.35
CA ASP A 167 -7.80 -16.12 27.26
C ASP A 167 -6.44 -16.82 27.18
N GLY A 168 -5.50 -16.27 26.40
CA GLY A 168 -4.11 -16.75 26.34
C GLY A 168 -3.39 -16.63 27.69
N MET A 169 -3.60 -15.52 28.40
CA MET A 169 -3.04 -15.32 29.76
C MET A 169 -3.63 -16.31 30.77
N GLN A 170 -4.92 -16.60 30.69
CA GLN A 170 -5.58 -17.57 31.57
C GLN A 170 -5.10 -19.00 31.28
N ALA A 171 -4.91 -19.36 30.01
CA ALA A 171 -4.36 -20.66 29.62
C ALA A 171 -2.94 -20.88 30.18
N ILE A 172 -2.06 -19.87 30.08
CA ILE A 172 -0.70 -19.93 30.63
C ILE A 172 -0.74 -20.05 32.16
N ASN A 173 -1.57 -19.27 32.85
CA ASN A 173 -1.71 -19.36 34.30
C ASN A 173 -2.19 -20.75 34.75
N THR A 174 -3.17 -21.32 34.04
CA THR A 174 -3.75 -22.63 34.39
C THR A 174 -2.78 -23.78 34.15
N GLN A 175 -1.94 -23.70 33.12
CA GLN A 175 -1.05 -24.79 32.72
C GLN A 175 0.36 -24.70 33.31
N MET A 176 0.86 -23.49 33.55
CA MET A 176 2.23 -23.25 34.04
C MET A 176 2.26 -22.69 35.47
N GLY A 177 1.12 -22.26 36.02
CA GLY A 177 1.02 -21.72 37.38
C GLY A 177 1.71 -20.37 37.59
N ILE A 178 2.10 -19.69 36.50
CA ILE A 178 2.81 -18.41 36.57
C ILE A 178 1.85 -17.29 36.20
N ALA A 179 1.60 -16.42 37.18
CA ALA A 179 0.79 -15.22 37.02
C ALA A 179 1.67 -14.07 36.49
N TYR A 180 1.30 -13.51 35.34
CA TYR A 180 1.91 -12.27 34.86
C TYR A 180 1.45 -11.08 35.71
N PRO A 181 2.37 -10.21 36.18
CA PRO A 181 1.98 -8.95 36.80
C PRO A 181 1.39 -8.00 35.74
N VAL A 182 0.11 -7.67 35.85
CA VAL A 182 -0.62 -6.68 35.03
C VAL A 182 -0.22 -5.22 35.34
N GLY A 183 1.09 -4.97 35.52
CA GLY A 183 1.66 -3.65 35.73
C GLY A 183 2.31 -3.10 34.46
N ASN A 184 1.66 -2.11 33.83
CA ASN A 184 2.16 -1.09 32.88
C ASN A 184 3.15 -1.46 31.74
N ARG A 185 3.41 -2.73 31.42
CA ARG A 185 4.15 -3.10 30.20
C ARG A 185 3.18 -3.18 29.03
N GLN A 186 3.10 -2.09 28.27
CA GLN A 186 2.27 -2.00 27.06
C GLN A 186 2.84 -2.93 25.99
N MET A 187 2.09 -3.96 25.61
CA MET A 187 2.39 -4.75 24.40
C MET A 187 1.90 -3.97 23.19
N ASN A 188 2.79 -3.75 22.21
CA ASN A 188 2.42 -3.12 20.96
C ASN A 188 1.95 -4.20 19.97
N VAL A 189 0.92 -3.92 19.18
CA VAL A 189 0.48 -4.82 18.10
C VAL A 189 0.68 -4.09 16.78
N GLU A 190 1.54 -4.65 15.94
CA GLU A 190 1.84 -4.10 14.62
C GLU A 190 1.29 -5.04 13.54
N TYR A 191 0.57 -4.47 12.58
CA TYR A 191 0.07 -5.20 11.43
C TYR A 191 0.93 -4.89 10.21
N TYR A 192 1.33 -5.91 9.48
CA TYR A 192 2.06 -5.76 8.23
C TYR A 192 1.48 -6.68 7.17
N TYR A 193 1.66 -6.32 5.90
CA TYR A 193 1.27 -7.15 4.76
C TYR A 193 2.53 -7.71 4.09
N ASP A 194 2.67 -9.03 4.08
CA ASP A 194 3.69 -9.72 3.30
C ASP A 194 3.08 -10.97 2.65
N GLY A 195 2.83 -10.89 1.34
CA GLY A 195 2.22 -11.98 0.56
C GLY A 195 3.16 -13.17 0.28
N VAL A 196 4.45 -13.07 0.62
CA VAL A 196 5.44 -14.12 0.41
C VAL A 196 5.74 -14.86 1.72
N ALA A 197 5.74 -14.14 2.85
CA ALA A 197 5.98 -14.74 4.16
C ALA A 197 4.85 -15.70 4.56
N THR A 198 5.22 -16.92 4.97
CA THR A 198 4.30 -17.95 5.49
C THR A 198 3.99 -17.78 6.98
N THR A 199 4.72 -16.91 7.67
CA THR A 199 4.53 -16.61 9.09
C THR A 199 3.29 -15.74 9.27
N ALA A 200 2.31 -16.22 10.03
CA ALA A 200 1.06 -15.52 10.26
C ALA A 200 1.14 -14.49 11.40
N ALA A 201 1.89 -14.79 12.45
CA ALA A 201 2.20 -13.86 13.52
C ALA A 201 3.58 -14.19 14.11
N SER A 202 4.25 -13.19 14.67
CA SER A 202 5.52 -13.35 15.37
C SER A 202 5.60 -12.39 16.54
N MET A 203 6.11 -12.82 17.69
CA MET A 203 6.34 -11.95 18.84
C MET A 203 7.84 -11.70 19.06
N GLY A 204 8.22 -10.45 19.31
CA GLY A 204 9.60 -10.12 19.67
C GLY A 204 9.79 -8.70 20.17
N THR A 205 11.00 -8.38 20.64
CA THR A 205 11.38 -7.02 21.02
C THR A 205 12.15 -6.37 19.88
N TYR A 206 11.57 -5.35 19.24
CA TYR A 206 12.17 -4.67 18.10
C TYR A 206 12.91 -3.38 18.50
N ASP A 207 12.64 -2.86 19.69
CA ASP A 207 13.27 -1.66 20.26
C ASP A 207 14.26 -2.03 21.38
N GLY A 208 15.31 -2.78 21.03
CA GLY A 208 16.43 -3.07 21.94
C GLY A 208 16.07 -3.80 23.24
N GLY A 209 14.92 -4.48 23.31
CA GLY A 209 14.48 -5.26 24.49
C GLY A 209 13.45 -4.57 25.39
N VAL A 210 13.02 -3.34 25.08
CA VAL A 210 12.15 -2.56 25.99
C VAL A 210 10.67 -2.91 25.87
N THR A 211 10.17 -3.02 24.63
CA THR A 211 8.74 -3.25 24.34
C THR A 211 8.56 -4.55 23.59
N LEU A 212 7.62 -5.37 24.06
CA LEU A 212 7.20 -6.58 23.36
C LEU A 212 6.18 -6.19 22.28
N THR A 213 6.47 -6.54 21.02
CA THR A 213 5.61 -6.26 19.88
C THR A 213 5.14 -7.55 19.23
N LEU A 214 3.82 -7.72 19.13
CA LEU A 214 3.18 -8.76 18.31
C LEU A 214 3.07 -8.22 16.89
N ARG A 215 3.73 -8.87 15.93
CA ARG A 215 3.62 -8.51 14.51
C ARG A 215 2.73 -9.53 13.81
N VAL A 216 1.61 -9.09 13.24
CA VAL A 216 0.64 -9.95 12.56
C VAL A 216 0.69 -9.70 11.05
N ASN A 217 0.90 -10.77 10.28
CA ASN A 217 0.89 -10.70 8.82
C ASN A 217 -0.56 -10.84 8.29
N THR A 218 -1.12 -9.74 7.84
CA THR A 218 -2.49 -9.68 7.36
C THR A 218 -2.74 -10.54 6.12
N ALA A 219 -1.71 -10.84 5.30
CA ALA A 219 -1.83 -11.72 4.13
C ALA A 219 -2.12 -13.20 4.50
N GLN A 220 -1.68 -13.62 5.70
CA GLN A 220 -1.92 -14.97 6.19
C GLN A 220 -3.15 -15.08 7.08
N VAL A 221 -3.56 -13.96 7.69
CA VAL A 221 -4.72 -13.90 8.61
C VAL A 221 -6.03 -13.64 7.86
N PHE A 222 -6.00 -12.91 6.74
CA PHE A 222 -7.19 -12.58 5.96
C PHE A 222 -7.20 -13.23 4.59
N ASP A 223 -8.38 -13.63 4.12
CA ASP A 223 -8.60 -13.94 2.73
C ASP A 223 -8.63 -12.65 1.89
N GLY A 224 -8.47 -12.76 0.57
CA GLY A 224 -8.51 -11.60 -0.33
C GLY A 224 -9.87 -10.88 -0.38
N SER A 225 -10.84 -11.30 0.42
CA SER A 225 -12.16 -10.68 0.61
C SER A 225 -12.32 -10.05 2.01
N GLY A 226 -11.26 -10.03 2.82
CA GLY A 226 -11.23 -9.38 4.13
C GLY A 226 -11.84 -10.18 5.27
N ASN A 227 -12.13 -11.48 5.07
CA ASN A 227 -12.57 -12.37 6.15
C ASN A 227 -11.37 -13.09 6.78
N LEU A 228 -11.48 -13.40 8.08
CA LEU A 228 -10.47 -14.20 8.77
C LEU A 228 -10.40 -15.61 8.18
N ARG A 229 -9.19 -16.09 7.89
CA ARG A 229 -8.95 -17.47 7.44
C ARG A 229 -9.10 -18.39 8.66
N SER A 230 -10.08 -19.30 8.61
CA SER A 230 -10.40 -20.39 9.56
C SER A 230 -9.86 -20.27 11.00
N GLU A 231 -10.77 -20.02 11.95
CA GLU A 231 -10.52 -19.63 13.35
C GLU A 231 -9.64 -20.59 14.20
N GLY A 232 -9.41 -21.85 13.81
CA GLY A 232 -8.65 -22.80 14.64
C GLY A 232 -7.12 -22.61 14.64
N ILE A 233 -6.56 -22.01 13.59
CA ILE A 233 -5.11 -21.88 13.42
C ILE A 233 -4.59 -20.62 14.12
N LEU A 234 -5.39 -19.55 14.13
CA LEU A 234 -5.01 -18.25 14.70
C LEU A 234 -4.91 -18.30 16.23
N ASP A 235 -5.89 -18.89 16.90
CA ASP A 235 -5.90 -18.98 18.37
C ASP A 235 -4.73 -19.83 18.90
N THR A 236 -4.42 -20.95 18.23
CA THR A 236 -3.31 -21.84 18.60
C THR A 236 -1.94 -21.21 18.32
N LEU A 237 -1.80 -20.49 17.19
CA LEU A 237 -0.56 -19.84 16.80
C LEU A 237 -0.28 -18.60 17.66
N LEU A 238 -1.29 -17.78 17.96
CA LEU A 238 -1.15 -16.65 18.87
C LEU A 238 -0.77 -17.10 20.28
N ALA A 239 -1.41 -18.16 20.80
CA ALA A 239 -1.03 -18.75 22.07
C ALA A 239 0.42 -19.28 22.06
N HIS A 240 0.86 -19.91 20.97
CA HIS A 240 2.24 -20.38 20.80
C HIS A 240 3.25 -19.22 20.83
N GLU A 241 2.98 -18.14 20.10
CA GLU A 241 3.84 -16.95 20.07
C GLU A 241 3.89 -16.23 21.43
N MET A 242 2.79 -16.23 22.19
CA MET A 242 2.76 -15.70 23.55
C MET A 242 3.61 -16.51 24.53
N VAL A 243 3.66 -17.84 24.38
CA VAL A 243 4.52 -18.69 25.22
C VAL A 243 6.00 -18.41 24.95
N HIS A 244 6.42 -18.21 23.70
CA HIS A 244 7.80 -17.84 23.38
C HIS A 244 8.18 -16.47 23.96
N ALA A 245 7.26 -15.52 23.88
CA ALA A 245 7.43 -14.20 24.46
C ALA A 245 7.60 -14.22 25.98
N PHE A 246 6.84 -15.09 26.63
CA PHE A 246 6.96 -15.34 28.06
C PHE A 246 8.32 -15.93 28.42
N GLN A 247 8.69 -16.99 27.71
CA GLN A 247 9.93 -17.72 27.93
C GLN A 247 11.15 -16.81 27.82
N PHE A 248 11.10 -15.87 26.88
CA PHE A 248 12.15 -14.86 26.69
C PHE A 248 12.21 -13.83 27.82
N THR A 249 11.07 -13.48 28.42
CA THR A 249 10.99 -12.43 29.45
C THR A 249 11.32 -12.94 30.85
N GLU A 250 10.93 -14.17 31.19
CA GLU A 250 11.03 -14.71 32.56
C GLU A 250 12.22 -15.66 32.79
N MET A 251 12.98 -16.03 31.75
CA MET A 251 14.22 -16.79 31.92
C MET A 251 15.46 -15.88 31.78
N PRO A 252 15.95 -15.25 32.87
CA PRO A 252 17.20 -14.52 32.81
C PRO A 252 18.36 -15.51 32.62
N PHE A 253 18.86 -15.62 31.38
CA PHE A 253 20.06 -16.40 31.05
C PHE A 253 21.29 -16.00 31.87
N SER A 254 21.29 -14.82 32.52
CA SER A 254 22.36 -14.37 33.42
C SER A 254 22.48 -15.19 34.72
N ASN A 255 21.39 -15.81 35.19
CA ASN A 255 21.41 -16.64 36.40
C ASN A 255 21.81 -18.10 36.15
N PHE A 256 21.81 -18.55 34.88
CA PHE A 256 22.19 -19.92 34.54
C PHE A 256 23.72 -20.11 34.57
N ILE A 257 24.50 -19.08 34.22
CA ILE A 257 25.97 -19.11 34.27
C ILE A 257 26.49 -19.04 35.71
N LYS A 258 25.80 -18.33 36.61
CA LYS A 258 26.18 -18.24 38.04
C LYS A 258 25.93 -19.52 38.85
N LYS A 259 25.23 -20.51 38.30
CA LYS A 259 25.03 -21.83 38.93
C LYS A 259 25.99 -22.90 38.40
N LEU A 260 26.83 -22.57 37.42
CA LEU A 260 27.78 -23.47 36.77
C LEU A 260 29.25 -23.10 37.05
N ILE A 261 29.48 -22.13 37.95
CA ILE A 261 30.76 -21.82 38.61
C ILE A 261 30.47 -21.79 40.11
#